data_AF-A0A1I5KWP6-F1
#
_entry.id   AF-A0A1I5KWP6-F1
#
_cell.length_a   1.000
_cell.length_b   1.000
_cell.length_c   1.000
_cell.angle_alpha   90.00
_cell.angle_beta   90.00
_cell.angle_gamma   90.00
#
_symmetry.space_group_name_H-M   'P 1'
#
loop_
_entity.id
_entity.type
_entity.pdbx_description
1 polymer ?
#
loop_
_entity_poly.entity_id
_entity_poly.type
_entity_poly.pdbx_seq_one_letter_code
_entity_poly.pdbx_strand_id
1 'polypeptide(L)'
;MNVKSRWKPKTPRTLASVSLLAGLLTGCAYWQSAPTDDCAALFGQLPAVIRAHRDAQYHRLPGFIGLRSDRVLAALGPSAYSPQQRRQWLRYLAERDAEASRIEIAQLPTRQRRDWNSPTRQAALGACRTRQVERLSSDPEAFAHAVEAAQVPDDYRDWARILGLYPLFKPILRQGIAAWQQAAAAATAPADGAHWLSYRPIAQQAQPLPLSLAEDGLGLPQADPEQLDALFARHAPWLKIAQAGRSDRIGSPYYRPDGGRDFNSLHTRLYQHSSWSQLNGRWHLQLIYQLWFSQRPKPHALDLYGGELDGLLWRVTLDRQGKALLYDSIHPCGCWHSFYLPADSPLQVRQNVDEEARLSQRLAFAGDTPPTLWLSTGEHRLHWVDARRSAYPALSYQRVALDQLRGLPHPQGRRSLYASDGLVPGSERLERWLLWPSGVVSPGAMRQWGRHATAFIGRAHFDDPHLLGRYFQ
;
A
#
# COMPACT_ATOMS: atom_id res chain seq x y z
N MET A 1 -79.17 -3.93 -25.35
CA MET A 1 -78.04 -4.39 -24.52
C MET A 1 -76.84 -3.52 -24.86
N ASN A 2 -76.69 -2.36 -24.20
CA ASN A 2 -75.71 -2.10 -23.12
C ASN A 2 -74.33 -2.69 -23.48
N VAL A 3 -73.25 -1.92 -23.73
CA VAL A 3 -72.83 -0.64 -23.14
C VAL A 3 -72.07 0.23 -24.17
N LYS A 4 -72.36 1.53 -24.08
CA LYS A 4 -71.79 2.74 -24.70
C LYS A 4 -70.26 2.89 -24.40
N SER A 5 -69.43 3.67 -25.09
CA SER A 5 -69.53 4.46 -26.31
C SER A 5 -68.17 5.14 -26.57
N ARG A 6 -67.89 5.35 -27.86
CA ARG A 6 -67.31 6.57 -28.48
C ARG A 6 -65.86 6.94 -28.18
N TRP A 7 -65.03 6.63 -29.16
CA TRP A 7 -63.86 7.41 -29.55
C TRP A 7 -64.02 7.85 -31.01
N LYS A 8 -63.89 9.16 -31.26
CA LYS A 8 -63.66 9.74 -32.60
C LYS A 8 -62.95 11.11 -32.48
N PRO A 9 -62.25 11.57 -33.54
CA PRO A 9 -60.84 11.99 -33.48
C PRO A 9 -60.61 13.46 -33.89
N LYS A 10 -59.36 13.95 -33.86
CA LYS A 10 -58.73 14.85 -34.87
C LYS A 10 -57.27 15.27 -34.50
N THR A 11 -56.34 14.84 -35.38
CA THR A 11 -55.13 15.47 -36.00
C THR A 11 -54.71 16.93 -35.69
N PRO A 12 -53.54 17.45 -36.18
CA PRO A 12 -52.16 17.35 -35.66
C PRO A 12 -51.48 18.76 -35.55
N ARG A 13 -50.13 18.80 -35.42
CA ARG A 13 -49.21 19.98 -35.31
C ARG A 13 -49.05 20.44 -33.85
N THR A 14 -47.87 20.72 -33.30
CA THR A 14 -46.72 21.50 -33.81
C THR A 14 -45.45 21.16 -33.01
N LEU A 15 -44.29 21.36 -33.64
CA LEU A 15 -42.95 21.41 -33.04
C LEU A 15 -42.89 22.34 -31.81
N ALA A 16 -42.24 21.88 -30.73
CA ALA A 16 -41.62 22.75 -29.73
C ALA A 16 -40.52 22.00 -28.96
N SER A 17 -39.28 22.38 -29.25
CA SER A 17 -38.21 22.66 -28.29
C SER A 17 -37.81 21.58 -27.27
N VAL A 18 -36.75 20.85 -27.61
CA VAL A 18 -35.87 20.17 -26.65
C VAL A 18 -35.06 21.23 -25.92
N SER A 19 -35.37 21.48 -24.64
CA SER A 19 -34.49 22.16 -23.68
C SER A 19 -35.06 22.00 -22.28
N LEU A 20 -34.57 21.01 -21.52
CA LEU A 20 -34.68 21.00 -20.05
C LEU A 20 -33.82 19.87 -19.49
N LEU A 21 -32.66 20.23 -18.94
CA LEU A 21 -32.18 19.81 -17.61
C LEU A 21 -30.78 20.39 -17.39
N ALA A 22 -30.77 21.68 -17.08
CA ALA A 22 -29.70 22.30 -16.32
C ALA A 22 -30.10 22.33 -14.84
N GLY A 23 -29.16 22.03 -13.95
CA GLY A 23 -29.20 22.50 -12.57
C GLY A 23 -29.56 21.45 -11.51
N LEU A 24 -28.64 20.52 -11.24
CA LEU A 24 -28.43 20.08 -9.86
C LEU A 24 -27.12 20.70 -9.37
N LEU A 25 -27.29 21.82 -8.70
CA LEU A 25 -26.30 22.54 -7.91
C LEU A 25 -25.80 21.59 -6.80
N THR A 26 -24.59 21.08 -6.93
CA THR A 26 -23.83 20.60 -5.77
C THR A 26 -23.41 21.80 -4.95
N GLY A 27 -24.23 22.17 -3.96
CA GLY A 27 -23.79 23.01 -2.87
C GLY A 27 -22.78 22.24 -2.02
N CYS A 28 -21.51 22.24 -2.43
CA CYS A 28 -20.43 21.95 -1.49
C CYS A 28 -20.38 23.11 -0.51
N ALA A 29 -21.05 22.96 0.63
CA ALA A 29 -20.75 23.79 1.79
C ALA A 29 -19.29 23.49 2.17
N TYR A 30 -18.37 24.30 1.64
CA TYR A 30 -16.99 24.31 2.09
C TYR A 30 -17.02 24.76 3.55
N TRP A 31 -16.94 23.81 4.47
CA TRP A 31 -16.58 24.08 5.86
C TRP A 31 -15.17 24.66 5.84
N GLN A 32 -15.07 25.99 5.73
CA GLN A 32 -13.85 26.73 5.97
C GLN A 32 -13.74 26.87 7.49
N SER A 33 -13.09 25.91 8.15
CA SER A 33 -12.67 26.10 9.53
C SER A 33 -11.58 27.17 9.52
N ALA A 34 -11.90 28.42 9.89
CA ALA A 34 -10.92 29.51 9.94
C ALA A 34 -9.82 29.17 10.96
N PRO A 35 -8.58 28.88 10.50
CA PRO A 35 -7.43 28.81 11.38
C PRO A 35 -7.14 30.23 11.90
N THR A 36 -6.35 30.39 12.95
CA THR A 36 -5.63 31.66 13.15
C THR A 36 -4.92 31.98 11.83
N ASP A 37 -5.16 33.15 11.23
CA ASP A 37 -4.85 33.46 9.81
C ASP A 37 -3.47 32.95 9.33
N ASP A 38 -2.46 33.00 10.19
CA ASP A 38 -1.10 32.51 9.92
C ASP A 38 -1.00 31.01 9.60
N CYS A 39 -1.77 30.14 10.28
CA CYS A 39 -1.76 28.71 10.01
C CYS A 39 -2.43 28.38 8.68
N ALA A 40 -3.51 29.10 8.35
CA ALA A 40 -4.19 28.99 7.06
C ALA A 40 -3.24 29.38 5.93
N ALA A 41 -2.56 30.52 6.08
CA ALA A 41 -1.59 31.00 5.11
C ALA A 41 -0.43 30.02 4.93
N LEU A 42 0.14 29.51 6.02
CA LEU A 42 1.27 28.58 5.98
C LEU A 42 0.91 27.26 5.28
N PHE A 43 -0.23 26.67 5.64
CA PHE A 43 -0.74 25.45 5.00
C PHE A 43 -1.44 25.68 3.66
N GLY A 44 -1.68 26.93 3.26
CA GLY A 44 -2.02 27.29 1.88
C GLY A 44 -0.80 27.36 0.97
N GLN A 45 0.32 27.87 1.48
CA GLN A 45 1.58 27.99 0.73
C GLN A 45 2.29 26.64 0.52
N LEU A 46 2.40 25.83 1.57
CA LEU A 46 3.17 24.58 1.53
C LEU A 46 2.69 23.62 0.41
N PRO A 47 1.39 23.29 0.27
CA PRO A 47 0.87 22.44 -0.81
C PRO A 47 1.15 22.95 -2.23
N ALA A 48 1.23 24.28 -2.41
CA ALA A 48 1.52 24.89 -3.70
C ALA A 48 2.98 24.66 -4.10
N VAL A 49 3.91 24.85 -3.15
CA VAL A 49 5.36 24.69 -3.37
C VAL A 49 5.73 23.23 -3.64
N ILE A 50 5.13 22.29 -2.91
CA ILE A 50 5.46 20.86 -3.04
C ILE A 50 4.62 20.09 -4.07
N ARG A 51 3.80 20.77 -4.88
CA ARG A 51 2.82 20.13 -5.77
C ARG A 51 3.43 19.09 -6.72
N ALA A 52 4.63 19.34 -7.24
CA ALA A 52 5.33 18.42 -8.15
C ALA A 52 6.05 17.25 -7.44
N HIS A 53 6.12 17.29 -6.11
CA HIS A 53 6.87 16.34 -5.27
C HIS A 53 5.98 15.64 -4.24
N ARG A 54 4.66 15.68 -4.46
CA ARG A 54 3.68 15.11 -3.53
C ARG A 54 3.96 13.65 -3.27
N ASP A 55 3.89 13.31 -2.00
CA ASP A 55 3.97 11.94 -1.54
C ASP A 55 2.57 11.31 -1.56
N ALA A 56 2.45 10.09 -2.08
CA ALA A 56 1.18 9.42 -2.26
C ALA A 56 0.82 8.44 -1.13
N GLN A 57 1.70 8.21 -0.14
CA GLN A 57 1.46 7.22 0.92
C GLN A 57 0.32 7.61 1.85
N TYR A 58 0.14 8.92 2.09
CA TYR A 58 -0.89 9.44 2.99
C TYR A 58 -1.84 10.40 2.28
N HIS A 59 -3.13 10.22 2.53
CA HIS A 59 -4.22 11.04 2.04
C HIS A 59 -4.34 12.33 2.86
N ARG A 60 -4.33 13.50 2.21
CA ARG A 60 -4.58 14.78 2.89
C ARG A 60 -6.07 14.93 3.14
N LEU A 61 -6.45 15.26 4.38
CA LEU A 61 -7.84 15.48 4.75
C LEU A 61 -8.36 16.76 4.09
N PRO A 62 -9.36 16.69 3.20
CA PRO A 62 -9.94 17.88 2.59
C PRO A 62 -10.54 18.81 3.65
N GLY A 63 -10.18 20.10 3.61
CA GLY A 63 -10.66 21.09 4.58
C GLY A 63 -9.90 21.15 5.92
N PHE A 64 -8.97 20.22 6.18
CA PHE A 64 -8.19 20.19 7.42
C PHE A 64 -6.70 20.41 7.15
N ILE A 65 -6.13 21.44 7.77
CA ILE A 65 -4.70 21.74 7.63
C ILE A 65 -3.85 20.78 8.46
N GLY A 66 -2.71 20.38 7.91
CA GLY A 66 -1.67 19.67 8.68
C GLY A 66 -2.05 18.27 9.16
N LEU A 67 -3.05 17.63 8.56
CA LEU A 67 -3.48 16.27 8.88
C LEU A 67 -3.48 15.40 7.62
N ARG A 68 -2.98 14.17 7.73
CA ARG A 68 -3.08 13.14 6.69
C ARG A 68 -3.46 11.78 7.27
N SER A 69 -4.24 11.02 6.52
CA SER A 69 -4.69 9.68 6.88
C SER A 69 -4.07 8.61 5.99
N ASP A 70 -4.04 7.40 6.50
CA ASP A 70 -3.96 6.15 5.74
C ASP A 70 -5.24 5.32 6.00
N ARG A 71 -5.33 4.11 5.43
CA ARG A 71 -6.51 3.25 5.62
C ARG A 71 -6.65 2.75 7.06
N VAL A 72 -5.54 2.62 7.80
CA VAL A 72 -5.56 2.25 9.22
C VAL A 72 -6.19 3.36 10.05
N LEU A 73 -5.73 4.60 9.87
CA LEU A 73 -6.29 5.76 10.57
C LEU A 73 -7.73 6.04 10.15
N ALA A 74 -8.09 5.82 8.88
CA ALA A 74 -9.48 5.93 8.43
C ALA A 74 -10.42 4.94 9.15
N ALA A 75 -9.95 3.71 9.43
CA ALA A 75 -10.70 2.70 10.17
C ALA A 75 -10.76 2.96 11.70
N LEU A 76 -9.72 3.58 12.26
CA LEU A 76 -9.65 3.88 13.70
C LEU A 76 -10.53 5.07 14.11
N GLY A 77 -10.68 6.07 13.24
CA GLY A 77 -11.38 7.33 13.56
C GLY A 77 -12.76 7.15 14.19
N PRO A 78 -13.66 6.31 13.60
CA PRO A 78 -14.99 6.05 14.17
C PRO A 78 -14.99 5.42 15.56
N SER A 79 -13.90 4.76 15.98
CA SER A 79 -13.79 4.07 17.28
C SER A 79 -13.22 4.97 18.38
N ALA A 80 -12.88 6.23 18.08
CA ALA A 80 -12.30 7.17 19.03
C ALA A 80 -13.39 7.95 19.79
N TYR A 81 -13.98 7.32 20.80
CA TYR A 81 -15.14 7.87 21.50
C TYR A 81 -14.79 8.95 22.54
N SER A 82 -13.72 8.75 23.32
CA SER A 82 -13.33 9.67 24.39
C SER A 82 -12.48 10.85 23.89
N PRO A 83 -12.46 12.00 24.58
CA PRO A 83 -11.59 13.12 24.21
C PRO A 83 -10.10 12.74 24.12
N GLN A 84 -9.64 11.81 24.97
CA GLN A 84 -8.25 11.32 24.91
C GLN A 84 -8.00 10.48 23.65
N GLN A 85 -8.94 9.59 23.30
CA GLN A 85 -8.86 8.79 22.07
C GLN A 85 -8.89 9.67 20.82
N ARG A 86 -9.81 10.64 20.76
CA ARG A 86 -9.89 11.61 19.65
C ARG A 86 -8.57 12.36 19.48
N ARG A 87 -8.01 12.86 20.57
CA ARG A 87 -6.72 13.54 20.57
C ARG A 87 -5.59 12.64 20.10
N GLN A 88 -5.55 11.39 20.55
CA GLN A 88 -4.54 10.42 20.11
C GLN A 88 -4.65 10.13 18.61
N TRP A 89 -5.86 9.90 18.10
CA TRP A 89 -6.09 9.67 16.68
C TRP A 89 -5.68 10.88 15.83
N LEU A 90 -6.06 12.09 16.25
CA LEU A 90 -5.66 13.33 15.60
C LEU A 90 -4.13 13.54 15.62
N ARG A 91 -3.44 13.13 16.69
CA ARG A 91 -1.96 13.14 16.75
C ARG A 91 -1.36 12.22 15.70
N TYR A 92 -1.89 11.01 15.52
CA TYR A 92 -1.41 10.14 14.45
C TYR A 92 -1.58 10.78 13.07
N LEU A 93 -2.73 11.41 12.78
CA LEU A 93 -2.92 12.14 11.52
C LEU A 93 -1.91 13.28 11.33
N ALA A 94 -1.60 14.02 12.39
CA ALA A 94 -0.62 15.10 12.37
C ALA A 94 0.81 14.57 12.14
N GLU A 95 1.15 13.43 12.74
CA GLU A 95 2.44 12.75 12.54
C GLU A 95 2.61 12.28 11.09
N ARG A 96 1.56 11.70 10.48
CA ARG A 96 1.58 11.32 9.05
C ARG A 96 1.79 12.54 8.15
N ASP A 97 1.14 13.67 8.45
CA ASP A 97 1.37 14.90 7.70
C ASP A 97 2.80 15.43 7.88
N ALA A 98 3.33 15.42 9.10
CA ALA A 98 4.69 15.86 9.38
C ALA A 98 5.72 15.00 8.64
N GLU A 99 5.55 13.68 8.65
CA GLU A 99 6.40 12.72 7.94
C GLU A 99 6.38 12.98 6.43
N ALA A 100 5.21 13.03 5.81
CA ALA A 100 5.09 13.27 4.37
C ALA A 100 5.58 14.68 3.99
N SER A 101 5.26 15.70 4.77
CA SER A 101 5.73 17.07 4.49
C SER A 101 7.25 17.16 4.52
N ARG A 102 7.92 16.48 5.46
CA ARG A 102 9.39 16.41 5.51
C ARG A 102 9.96 15.77 4.24
N ILE A 103 9.35 14.69 3.77
CA ILE A 103 9.77 13.98 2.54
C ILE A 103 9.54 14.85 1.30
N GLU A 104 8.40 15.52 1.20
CA GLU A 104 8.05 16.42 0.10
C GLU A 104 8.98 17.65 0.06
N ILE A 105 9.24 18.29 1.21
CA ILE A 105 10.15 19.45 1.34
C ILE A 105 11.58 19.05 0.97
N ALA A 106 12.02 17.85 1.33
CA ALA A 106 13.39 17.39 1.04
C ALA A 106 13.70 17.31 -0.46
N GLN A 107 12.68 17.21 -1.31
CA GLN A 107 12.79 17.16 -2.77
C GLN A 107 12.81 18.54 -3.42
N LEU A 108 12.57 19.62 -2.67
CA LEU A 108 12.57 20.98 -3.21
C LEU A 108 13.99 21.43 -3.61
N PRO A 109 14.10 22.39 -4.55
CA PRO A 109 15.35 23.07 -4.86
C PRO A 109 16.01 23.65 -3.60
N THR A 110 17.34 23.69 -3.57
CA THR A 110 18.14 24.02 -2.37
C THR A 110 17.66 25.27 -1.61
N ARG A 111 17.34 26.37 -2.31
CA ARG A 111 16.88 27.62 -1.67
C ARG A 111 15.54 27.43 -0.96
N GLN A 112 14.54 26.90 -1.65
CA GLN A 112 13.21 26.66 -1.08
C GLN A 112 13.29 25.61 0.04
N ARG A 113 14.06 24.54 -0.15
CA ARG A 113 14.28 23.52 0.86
C ARG A 113 14.87 24.09 2.15
N ARG A 114 15.90 24.94 2.05
CA ARG A 114 16.53 25.58 3.23
C ARG A 114 15.54 26.47 3.97
N ASP A 115 14.78 27.26 3.24
CA ASP A 115 13.75 28.13 3.79
C ASP A 115 12.66 27.34 4.53
N TRP A 116 12.07 26.33 3.87
CA TRP A 116 11.07 25.44 4.47
C TRP A 116 11.61 24.57 5.61
N ASN A 117 12.89 24.21 5.61
CA ASN A 117 13.55 23.49 6.70
C ASN A 117 14.09 24.42 7.80
N SER A 118 13.89 25.74 7.72
CA SER A 118 14.31 26.64 8.79
C SER A 118 13.64 26.25 10.12
N PRO A 119 14.35 26.32 11.26
CA PRO A 119 13.77 25.99 12.56
C PRO A 119 12.46 26.73 12.84
N THR A 120 12.39 28.01 12.46
CA THR A 120 11.20 28.86 12.61
C THR A 120 10.00 28.30 11.84
N ARG A 121 10.16 27.94 10.56
CA ARG A 121 9.04 27.39 9.77
C ARG A 121 8.65 25.99 10.24
N GLN A 122 9.61 25.14 10.60
CA GLN A 122 9.32 23.81 11.12
C GLN A 122 8.56 23.88 12.46
N ALA A 123 8.97 24.77 13.36
CA ALA A 123 8.26 25.03 14.60
C ALA A 123 6.85 25.57 14.35
N ALA A 124 6.67 26.50 13.39
CA ALA A 124 5.36 27.03 13.03
C ALA A 124 4.42 25.95 12.47
N LEU A 125 4.93 25.09 11.56
CA LEU A 125 4.17 23.94 11.03
C LEU A 125 3.75 23.00 12.16
N GLY A 126 4.67 22.65 13.08
CA GLY A 126 4.39 21.83 14.24
C GLY A 126 3.32 22.44 15.16
N ALA A 127 3.47 23.72 15.51
CA ALA A 127 2.52 24.44 16.35
C ALA A 127 1.12 24.54 15.72
N CYS A 128 1.04 24.71 14.40
CA CYS A 128 -0.24 24.70 13.69
C CYS A 128 -0.92 23.32 13.73
N ARG A 129 -0.16 22.22 13.57
CA ARG A 129 -0.71 20.87 13.75
C ARG A 129 -1.22 20.66 15.16
N THR A 130 -0.44 21.02 16.17
CA THR A 130 -0.86 20.90 17.59
C THR A 130 -2.14 21.69 17.86
N ARG A 131 -2.24 22.95 17.39
CA ARG A 131 -3.47 23.75 17.53
C ARG A 131 -4.68 23.11 16.86
N GLN A 132 -4.49 22.55 15.67
CA GLN A 132 -5.56 21.84 14.95
C GLN A 132 -6.01 20.59 15.73
N VAL A 133 -5.08 19.79 16.26
CA VAL A 133 -5.37 18.63 17.11
C VAL A 133 -6.18 19.04 18.34
N GLU A 134 -5.75 20.07 19.06
CA GLU A 134 -6.43 20.55 20.26
C GLU A 134 -7.87 20.97 19.95
N ARG A 135 -8.06 21.83 18.94
CA ARG A 135 -9.37 22.31 18.50
C ARG A 135 -10.33 21.18 18.13
N LEU A 136 -9.88 20.24 17.29
CA LEU A 136 -10.73 19.14 16.83
C LEU A 136 -11.01 18.13 17.94
N SER A 137 -10.09 17.95 18.90
CA SER A 137 -10.30 17.00 20.00
C SER A 137 -11.42 17.43 20.98
N SER A 138 -11.64 18.75 21.12
CA SER A 138 -12.65 19.33 22.00
C SER A 138 -14.02 19.55 21.35
N ASP A 139 -14.10 19.48 20.02
CA ASP A 139 -15.31 19.74 19.24
C ASP A 139 -15.81 18.45 18.57
N PRO A 140 -16.88 17.82 19.09
CA PRO A 140 -17.39 16.56 18.56
C PRO A 140 -17.87 16.63 17.10
N GLU A 141 -18.44 17.76 16.67
CA GLU A 141 -18.96 17.93 15.31
C GLU A 141 -17.80 18.09 14.33
N ALA A 142 -16.84 18.96 14.66
CA ALA A 142 -15.63 19.10 13.84
C ALA A 142 -14.80 17.81 13.79
N PHE A 143 -14.78 17.03 14.88
CA PHE A 143 -14.16 15.71 14.91
C PHE A 143 -14.84 14.74 13.95
N ALA A 144 -16.18 14.68 13.94
CA ALA A 144 -16.93 13.80 13.04
C ALA A 144 -16.62 14.11 11.56
N HIS A 145 -16.59 15.39 11.18
CA HIS A 145 -16.17 15.80 9.84
C HIS A 145 -14.71 15.45 9.53
N ALA A 146 -13.81 15.48 10.51
CA ALA A 146 -12.43 15.03 10.31
C ALA A 146 -12.37 13.51 10.04
N VAL A 147 -13.21 12.71 10.70
CA VAL A 147 -13.33 11.26 10.45
C VAL A 147 -13.85 10.95 9.05
N GLU A 148 -14.83 11.72 8.57
CA GLU A 148 -15.32 11.62 7.18
C GLU A 148 -14.23 12.01 6.18
N ALA A 149 -13.51 13.11 6.43
CA ALA A 149 -12.42 13.58 5.58
C ALA A 149 -11.18 12.67 5.59
N ALA A 150 -11.02 11.83 6.61
CA ALA A 150 -9.90 10.89 6.73
C ALA A 150 -10.06 9.64 5.82
N GLN A 151 -11.24 9.42 5.24
CA GLN A 151 -11.49 8.28 4.37
C GLN A 151 -10.58 8.32 3.13
N VAL A 152 -9.82 7.24 2.91
CA VAL A 152 -8.85 7.16 1.82
C VAL A 152 -9.53 6.61 0.56
N PRO A 153 -9.52 7.34 -0.56
CA PRO A 153 -10.05 6.82 -1.82
C PRO A 153 -9.36 5.54 -2.26
N ASP A 154 -10.11 4.65 -2.90
CA ASP A 154 -9.56 3.44 -3.48
C ASP A 154 -8.78 3.73 -4.79
N ASP A 155 -8.00 2.76 -5.26
CA ASP A 155 -7.16 2.85 -6.46
C ASP A 155 -7.85 2.28 -7.71
N TYR A 156 -9.18 2.34 -7.74
CA TYR A 156 -9.99 1.86 -8.85
C TYR A 156 -10.74 3.02 -9.51
N ARG A 157 -10.88 2.95 -10.83
CA ARG A 157 -11.61 3.91 -11.65
C ARG A 157 -12.97 3.35 -12.02
N ASP A 158 -14.02 3.94 -11.49
CA ASP A 158 -15.40 3.49 -11.73
C ASP A 158 -15.79 3.62 -13.20
N TRP A 159 -15.44 4.73 -13.84
CA TRP A 159 -15.70 4.94 -15.26
C TRP A 159 -15.05 3.85 -16.13
N ALA A 160 -13.88 3.34 -15.73
CA ALA A 160 -13.17 2.30 -16.47
C ALA A 160 -13.91 0.96 -16.37
N ARG A 161 -14.51 0.66 -15.21
CA ARG A 161 -15.36 -0.53 -15.04
C ARG A 161 -16.65 -0.44 -15.85
N ILE A 162 -17.25 0.75 -15.91
CA ILE A 162 -18.48 1.00 -16.67
C ILE A 162 -18.21 0.89 -18.18
N LEU A 163 -17.27 1.68 -18.71
CA LEU A 163 -16.96 1.69 -20.15
C LEU A 163 -16.26 0.42 -20.61
N GLY A 164 -15.52 -0.25 -19.73
CA GLY A 164 -14.86 -1.53 -19.99
C GLY A 164 -15.79 -2.74 -19.92
N LEU A 165 -17.09 -2.55 -19.66
CA LEU A 165 -18.07 -3.63 -19.53
C LEU A 165 -17.62 -4.70 -18.51
N TYR A 166 -17.07 -4.24 -17.37
CA TYR A 166 -16.46 -5.09 -16.33
C TYR A 166 -17.27 -6.35 -15.97
N PRO A 167 -18.61 -6.31 -15.80
CA PRO A 167 -19.39 -7.51 -15.49
C PRO A 167 -19.22 -8.64 -16.51
N LEU A 168 -18.98 -8.33 -17.80
CA LEU A 168 -18.79 -9.31 -18.86
C LEU A 168 -17.38 -9.92 -18.84
N PHE A 169 -16.37 -9.17 -18.38
CA PHE A 169 -14.99 -9.64 -18.27
C PHE A 169 -14.68 -10.34 -16.93
N LYS A 170 -15.49 -10.10 -15.89
CA LYS A 170 -15.32 -10.73 -14.56
C LYS A 170 -15.17 -12.27 -14.62
N PRO A 171 -15.95 -13.03 -15.42
CA PRO A 171 -15.76 -14.49 -15.55
C PRO A 171 -14.42 -14.90 -16.16
N ILE A 172 -13.94 -14.16 -17.17
CA ILE A 172 -12.65 -14.42 -17.84
C ILE A 172 -11.50 -14.21 -16.85
N LEU A 173 -11.54 -13.10 -16.11
CA LEU A 173 -10.57 -12.82 -15.05
C LEU A 173 -10.57 -13.94 -14.00
N ARG A 174 -11.76 -14.38 -13.57
CA ARG A 174 -11.91 -15.44 -12.58
C ARG A 174 -11.29 -16.75 -13.05
N GLN A 175 -11.48 -17.11 -14.31
CA GLN A 175 -10.87 -18.31 -14.90
C GLN A 175 -9.34 -18.20 -14.93
N GLY A 176 -8.79 -17.06 -15.35
CA GLY A 176 -7.34 -16.84 -15.36
C GLY A 176 -6.71 -16.92 -13.97
N ILE A 177 -7.36 -16.33 -12.97
CA ILE A 177 -6.93 -16.39 -11.57
C ILE A 177 -6.98 -17.82 -11.04
N ALA A 178 -8.07 -18.55 -11.30
CA ALA A 178 -8.20 -19.94 -10.88
C ALA A 178 -7.14 -20.85 -11.52
N ALA A 179 -6.86 -20.68 -12.81
CA ALA A 179 -5.82 -21.43 -13.52
C ALA A 179 -4.43 -21.17 -12.93
N TRP A 180 -4.10 -19.91 -12.65
CA TRP A 180 -2.85 -19.55 -11.97
C TRP A 180 -2.77 -20.16 -10.56
N GLN A 181 -3.86 -20.11 -9.79
CA GLN A 181 -3.90 -20.70 -8.44
C GLN A 181 -3.72 -22.21 -8.46
N GLN A 182 -4.34 -22.92 -9.41
CA GLN A 182 -4.16 -24.36 -9.58
C GLN A 182 -2.70 -24.70 -9.91
N ALA A 183 -2.09 -23.97 -10.85
CA ALA A 183 -0.69 -24.14 -11.20
C ALA A 183 0.27 -23.85 -10.03
N ALA A 184 -0.04 -22.83 -9.22
CA ALA A 184 0.74 -22.49 -8.04
C ALA A 184 0.56 -23.52 -6.91
N ALA A 185 -0.65 -24.03 -6.69
CA ALA A 185 -0.93 -25.06 -5.69
C ALA A 185 -0.30 -26.43 -6.04
N ALA A 186 -0.07 -26.69 -7.33
CA ALA A 186 0.64 -27.88 -7.80
C ALA A 186 2.17 -27.76 -7.72
N ALA A 187 2.72 -26.61 -7.28
CA ALA A 187 4.16 -26.45 -7.11
C ALA A 187 4.68 -27.45 -6.06
N THR A 188 5.89 -27.96 -6.28
CA THR A 188 6.59 -28.85 -5.35
C THR A 188 7.82 -28.17 -4.79
N ALA A 189 8.24 -28.56 -3.58
CA ALA A 189 9.45 -28.04 -2.96
C ALA A 189 10.66 -28.15 -3.92
N PRO A 190 11.36 -27.03 -4.23
CA PRO A 190 12.56 -27.09 -5.07
C PRO A 190 13.68 -27.89 -4.39
N ALA A 191 14.45 -28.60 -5.21
CA ALA A 191 15.74 -29.12 -4.80
C ALA A 191 16.75 -27.97 -4.77
N ASP A 192 17.46 -27.84 -3.65
CA ASP A 192 18.54 -26.87 -3.53
C ASP A 192 19.71 -27.26 -4.46
N GLY A 193 20.45 -26.27 -4.95
CA GLY A 193 21.56 -26.51 -5.87
C GLY A 193 22.24 -25.23 -6.33
N ALA A 194 23.30 -25.39 -7.14
CA ALA A 194 24.16 -24.30 -7.57
C ALA A 194 23.47 -23.19 -8.39
N HIS A 195 22.28 -23.46 -8.96
CA HIS A 195 21.48 -22.47 -9.69
C HIS A 195 20.63 -21.58 -8.78
N TRP A 196 20.62 -21.82 -7.46
CA TRP A 196 19.95 -20.98 -6.48
C TRP A 196 20.92 -20.05 -5.78
N LEU A 197 20.72 -18.74 -5.95
CA LEU A 197 21.45 -17.75 -5.18
C LEU A 197 20.76 -17.54 -3.84
N SER A 198 21.51 -17.73 -2.76
CA SER A 198 21.01 -17.59 -1.39
C SER A 198 21.31 -16.20 -0.84
N TYR A 199 20.32 -15.58 -0.20
CA TYR A 199 20.51 -14.37 0.59
C TYR A 199 20.05 -14.56 2.04
N ARG A 200 20.80 -13.97 2.96
CA ARG A 200 20.50 -13.99 4.40
C ARG A 200 20.54 -12.58 4.99
N PRO A 201 19.77 -12.30 6.05
CA PRO A 201 19.96 -11.05 6.79
C PRO A 201 21.38 -10.99 7.37
N ILE A 202 21.96 -9.79 7.43
CA ILE A 202 23.12 -9.57 8.28
C ILE A 202 22.73 -9.89 9.72
N ALA A 203 23.53 -10.73 10.37
CA ALA A 203 23.34 -11.04 11.78
C ALA A 203 23.48 -9.74 12.59
N GLN A 204 22.38 -9.31 13.19
CA GLN A 204 22.40 -8.30 14.23
C GLN A 204 22.37 -9.03 15.57
N GLN A 205 23.14 -8.53 16.54
CA GLN A 205 23.05 -8.98 17.92
C GLN A 205 21.71 -8.52 18.49
N ALA A 206 20.63 -9.22 18.17
CA ALA A 206 19.35 -9.01 18.83
C ALA A 206 19.41 -9.77 20.16
N GLN A 207 19.31 -9.06 21.27
CA GLN A 207 19.12 -9.72 22.56
C GLN A 207 17.75 -10.41 22.56
N PRO A 208 17.64 -11.62 23.13
CA PRO A 208 16.33 -12.25 23.32
C PRO A 208 15.53 -11.39 24.30
N LEU A 209 14.63 -10.58 23.76
CA LEU A 209 13.71 -9.74 24.53
C LEU A 209 12.39 -10.48 24.74
N PRO A 210 11.80 -10.46 25.95
CA PRO A 210 10.43 -10.88 26.12
C PRO A 210 9.52 -9.92 25.34
N LEU A 211 8.93 -10.43 24.26
CA LEU A 211 8.05 -9.64 23.39
C LEU A 211 6.62 -9.75 23.90
N SER A 212 6.16 -8.70 24.59
CA SER A 212 4.73 -8.48 24.88
C SER A 212 4.37 -7.10 24.38
N LEU A 213 3.54 -7.03 23.34
CA LEU A 213 3.11 -5.77 22.74
C LEU A 213 2.00 -5.16 23.60
N ALA A 214 2.26 -3.97 24.14
CA ALA A 214 1.25 -3.20 24.85
C ALA A 214 0.31 -2.52 23.86
N GLU A 215 -0.98 -2.45 24.17
CA GLU A 215 -1.94 -1.70 23.37
C GLU A 215 -2.00 -0.24 23.84
N ASP A 216 -2.17 0.68 22.90
CA ASP A 216 -2.38 2.08 23.21
C ASP A 216 -3.87 2.41 23.50
N GLY A 217 -4.19 3.69 23.74
CA GLY A 217 -5.57 4.13 24.01
C GLY A 217 -6.58 3.90 22.87
N LEU A 218 -6.12 3.58 21.66
CA LEU A 218 -6.93 3.21 20.49
C LEU A 218 -6.94 1.69 20.24
N GLY A 219 -6.28 0.90 21.10
CA GLY A 219 -6.20 -0.55 20.99
C GLY A 219 -5.16 -1.04 19.97
N LEU A 220 -4.27 -0.18 19.47
CA LEU A 220 -3.21 -0.60 18.57
C LEU A 220 -2.05 -1.22 19.36
N PRO A 221 -1.56 -2.42 18.99
CA PRO A 221 -0.35 -2.97 19.58
C PRO A 221 0.86 -2.13 19.20
N GLN A 222 1.57 -1.63 20.20
CA GLN A 222 2.75 -0.80 20.08
C GLN A 222 4.02 -1.62 20.37
N ALA A 223 5.05 -1.36 19.58
CA ALA A 223 6.41 -1.83 19.81
C ALA A 223 7.31 -0.60 19.91
N ASP A 224 8.10 -0.51 20.98
CA ASP A 224 9.17 0.49 21.04
C ASP A 224 10.26 0.22 19.97
N PRO A 225 11.21 1.14 19.74
CA PRO A 225 12.21 0.96 18.69
C PRO A 225 13.07 -0.32 18.83
N GLU A 226 13.37 -0.76 20.05
CA GLU A 226 14.18 -1.95 20.30
C GLU A 226 13.36 -3.23 20.06
N GLN A 227 12.12 -3.26 20.56
CA GLN A 227 11.17 -4.34 20.29
C GLN A 227 10.88 -4.47 18.79
N LEU A 228 10.70 -3.35 18.08
CA LEU A 228 10.42 -3.35 16.65
C LEU A 228 11.62 -3.84 15.83
N ASP A 229 12.85 -3.44 16.17
CA ASP A 229 14.06 -3.96 15.51
C ASP A 229 14.25 -5.46 15.78
N ALA A 230 14.03 -5.91 17.02
CA ALA A 230 14.07 -7.33 17.39
C ALA A 230 13.02 -8.15 16.62
N LEU A 231 11.80 -7.62 16.45
CA LEU A 231 10.75 -8.22 15.64
C LEU A 231 11.15 -8.31 14.16
N PHE A 232 11.69 -7.23 13.59
CA PHE A 232 12.19 -7.24 12.22
C PHE A 232 13.35 -8.21 12.03
N ALA A 233 14.22 -8.38 13.03
CA ALA A 233 15.31 -9.33 13.01
C ALA A 233 14.82 -10.78 13.06
N ARG A 234 13.89 -11.07 13.98
CA ARG A 234 13.30 -12.41 14.17
C ARG A 234 12.60 -12.92 12.91
N HIS A 235 11.86 -12.06 12.23
CA HIS A 235 11.03 -12.43 11.07
C HIS A 235 11.69 -12.17 9.71
N ALA A 236 12.95 -11.72 9.69
CA ALA A 236 13.66 -11.43 8.45
C ALA A 236 13.77 -12.68 7.57
N PRO A 237 13.28 -12.65 6.32
CA PRO A 237 13.24 -13.83 5.47
C PRO A 237 14.64 -14.18 4.96
N TRP A 238 14.91 -15.47 4.83
CA TRP A 238 15.98 -15.94 3.96
C TRP A 238 15.44 -16.02 2.54
N LEU A 239 16.28 -15.77 1.54
CA LEU A 239 15.86 -15.78 0.13
C LEU A 239 16.65 -16.81 -0.64
N LYS A 240 15.96 -17.51 -1.53
CA LYS A 240 16.49 -18.45 -2.53
C LYS A 240 15.98 -17.99 -3.87
N ILE A 241 16.86 -17.57 -4.77
CA ILE A 241 16.45 -17.01 -6.05
C ILE A 241 17.10 -17.81 -7.17
N ALA A 242 16.28 -18.46 -7.99
CA ALA A 242 16.76 -19.19 -9.15
C ALA A 242 17.45 -18.21 -10.11
N GLN A 243 18.61 -18.58 -10.63
CA GLN A 243 19.43 -17.73 -11.50
C GLN A 243 19.37 -18.23 -12.95
N ALA A 244 18.95 -17.36 -13.86
CA ALA A 244 19.16 -17.47 -15.31
C ALA A 244 19.83 -16.22 -15.88
N GLY A 245 19.78 -15.08 -15.19
CA GLY A 245 20.42 -13.84 -15.64
C GLY A 245 20.67 -12.82 -14.55
N ARG A 246 21.23 -11.66 -14.94
CA ARG A 246 21.54 -10.56 -14.01
C ARG A 246 20.29 -9.93 -13.37
N SER A 247 19.12 -10.08 -14.00
CA SER A 247 17.83 -9.62 -13.46
C SER A 247 17.43 -10.36 -12.19
N ASP A 248 17.91 -11.58 -11.98
CA ASP A 248 17.54 -12.44 -10.84
C ASP A 248 18.33 -12.11 -9.57
N ARG A 249 18.93 -10.91 -9.50
CA ARG A 249 19.69 -10.44 -8.35
C ARG A 249 18.96 -9.31 -7.67
N ILE A 250 18.76 -9.44 -6.36
CA ILE A 250 18.20 -8.34 -5.59
C ILE A 250 19.19 -7.17 -5.53
N GLY A 251 18.65 -5.97 -5.38
CA GLY A 251 19.42 -4.76 -5.32
C GLY A 251 18.56 -3.57 -4.94
N SER A 252 19.02 -2.37 -5.29
CA SER A 252 18.36 -1.12 -4.95
C SER A 252 18.26 -0.18 -6.16
N PRO A 253 17.10 0.43 -6.43
CA PRO A 253 17.02 1.52 -7.38
C PRO A 253 17.78 2.75 -6.86
N TYR A 254 18.40 3.50 -7.76
CA TYR A 254 19.09 4.76 -7.46
C TYR A 254 19.00 5.73 -8.65
N TYR A 255 19.37 6.99 -8.46
CA TYR A 255 19.52 7.96 -9.54
C TYR A 255 21.00 8.19 -9.86
N ARG A 256 21.35 8.12 -11.14
CA ARG A 256 22.70 8.40 -11.66
C ARG A 256 23.00 9.91 -11.62
N PRO A 257 24.27 10.33 -11.82
CA PRO A 257 24.66 11.74 -11.88
C PRO A 257 23.95 12.55 -12.98
N ASP A 258 23.42 11.90 -14.02
CA ASP A 258 22.63 12.52 -15.09
C ASP A 258 21.13 12.65 -14.74
N GLY A 259 20.70 12.16 -13.57
CA GLY A 259 19.31 12.17 -13.11
C GLY A 259 18.47 10.98 -13.59
N GLY A 260 19.02 10.10 -14.43
CA GLY A 260 18.33 8.89 -14.86
C GLY A 260 18.26 7.85 -13.73
N ARG A 261 17.17 7.09 -13.66
CA ARG A 261 17.08 5.94 -12.76
C ARG A 261 17.96 4.80 -13.25
N ASP A 262 18.58 4.10 -12.32
CA ASP A 262 19.32 2.86 -12.56
C ASP A 262 19.19 1.93 -11.34
N PHE A 263 19.81 0.76 -11.39
CA PHE A 263 19.70 -0.30 -10.40
C PHE A 263 21.07 -0.83 -9.96
N ASN A 264 21.29 -0.86 -8.65
CA ASN A 264 22.53 -1.36 -8.06
C ASN A 264 22.30 -2.74 -7.42
N SER A 265 22.81 -3.80 -8.07
CA SER A 265 22.75 -5.18 -7.57
C SER A 265 23.91 -5.57 -6.64
N LEU A 266 24.87 -4.67 -6.41
CA LEU A 266 26.01 -4.93 -5.52
C LEU A 266 25.65 -4.62 -4.05
N HIS A 267 24.70 -3.70 -3.83
CA HIS A 267 24.21 -3.35 -2.50
C HIS A 267 22.82 -3.96 -2.28
N THR A 268 22.83 -5.16 -1.74
CA THR A 268 21.65 -5.97 -1.42
C THR A 268 20.91 -5.38 -0.22
N ARG A 269 19.71 -4.87 -0.46
CA ARG A 269 18.87 -4.26 0.57
C ARG A 269 17.50 -4.90 0.60
N LEU A 270 16.98 -5.02 1.82
CA LEU A 270 15.59 -5.34 2.11
C LEU A 270 14.98 -4.13 2.78
N TYR A 271 13.95 -3.56 2.19
CA TYR A 271 13.27 -2.39 2.70
C TYR A 271 12.22 -2.82 3.72
N GLN A 272 12.15 -2.15 4.88
CA GLN A 272 11.25 -2.53 5.96
C GLN A 272 10.28 -1.39 6.33
N HIS A 273 9.05 -1.76 6.66
CA HIS A 273 7.99 -0.87 7.11
C HIS A 273 7.07 -1.61 8.09
N SER A 274 6.44 -0.90 9.02
CA SER A 274 5.45 -1.47 9.93
C SER A 274 4.08 -0.83 9.72
N SER A 275 3.04 -1.62 9.92
CA SER A 275 1.65 -1.18 9.81
C SER A 275 0.77 -2.00 10.74
N TRP A 276 -0.55 -1.86 10.63
CA TRP A 276 -1.51 -2.63 11.41
C TRP A 276 -2.63 -3.17 10.52
N SER A 277 -3.20 -4.31 10.92
CA SER A 277 -4.43 -4.84 10.34
C SER A 277 -5.29 -5.41 11.43
N GLN A 278 -6.59 -5.46 11.17
CA GLN A 278 -7.58 -6.02 12.06
C GLN A 278 -7.94 -7.45 11.65
N LEU A 279 -7.95 -8.34 12.63
CA LEU A 279 -8.34 -9.73 12.46
C LEU A 279 -9.20 -10.14 13.65
N ASN A 280 -10.37 -10.71 13.40
CA ASN A 280 -11.34 -11.10 14.45
C ASN A 280 -11.60 -9.98 15.48
N GLY A 281 -11.74 -8.74 14.99
CA GLY A 281 -11.98 -7.55 15.79
C GLY A 281 -10.76 -7.00 16.56
N ARG A 282 -9.60 -7.65 16.49
CA ARG A 282 -8.38 -7.23 17.20
C ARG A 282 -7.36 -6.64 16.24
N TRP A 283 -6.59 -5.66 16.70
CA TRP A 283 -5.50 -5.09 15.95
C TRP A 283 -4.22 -5.92 16.11
N HIS A 284 -3.52 -6.11 15.00
CA HIS A 284 -2.28 -6.85 14.91
C HIS A 284 -1.20 -5.98 14.27
N LEU A 285 -0.01 -5.97 14.87
CA LEU A 285 1.16 -5.35 14.27
C LEU A 285 1.59 -6.16 13.04
N GLN A 286 1.90 -5.45 11.96
CA GLN A 286 2.40 -6.03 10.72
C GLN A 286 3.83 -5.56 10.45
N LEU A 287 4.70 -6.50 10.08
CA LEU A 287 6.04 -6.25 9.58
C LEU A 287 6.05 -6.47 8.07
N ILE A 288 6.55 -5.50 7.32
CA ILE A 288 6.59 -5.55 5.86
C ILE A 288 8.05 -5.52 5.43
N TYR A 289 8.41 -6.43 4.53
CA TYR A 289 9.71 -6.50 3.88
C TYR A 289 9.52 -6.39 2.37
N GLN A 290 10.25 -5.51 1.72
CA GLN A 290 10.22 -5.31 0.28
C GLN A 290 11.61 -5.47 -0.32
N LEU A 291 11.69 -6.25 -1.38
CA LEU A 291 12.90 -6.41 -2.19
C LEU A 291 12.62 -6.01 -3.64
N TRP A 292 13.68 -5.62 -4.34
CA TRP A 292 13.62 -5.20 -5.73
C TRP A 292 14.58 -6.01 -6.60
N PHE A 293 14.19 -6.20 -7.85
CA PHE A 293 14.96 -6.65 -8.99
C PHE A 293 15.00 -5.54 -10.03
N SER A 294 15.98 -5.59 -10.95
CA SER A 294 16.14 -4.55 -11.97
C SER A 294 14.99 -4.54 -12.98
N GLN A 295 14.40 -5.70 -13.29
CA GLN A 295 13.35 -5.86 -14.30
C GLN A 295 12.72 -7.25 -14.22
N ARG A 296 11.51 -7.40 -14.77
CA ARG A 296 11.01 -8.68 -15.31
C ARG A 296 11.40 -8.72 -16.79
N PRO A 297 12.38 -9.55 -17.22
CA PRO A 297 12.80 -9.59 -18.61
C PRO A 297 11.64 -9.91 -19.55
N LYS A 298 11.65 -9.28 -20.72
CA LYS A 298 10.70 -9.59 -21.80
C LYS A 298 11.27 -10.71 -22.66
N PRO A 299 10.66 -11.92 -22.70
CA PRO A 299 11.09 -12.96 -23.63
C PRO A 299 10.87 -12.56 -25.09
N HIS A 300 9.89 -11.68 -25.35
CA HIS A 300 9.60 -11.10 -26.67
C HIS A 300 8.97 -9.72 -26.54
N ALA A 301 8.96 -8.92 -27.61
CA ALA A 301 8.52 -7.52 -27.59
C ALA A 301 7.07 -7.31 -27.11
N LEU A 302 6.18 -8.27 -27.39
CA LEU A 302 4.76 -8.25 -27.02
C LEU A 302 4.46 -8.86 -25.65
N ASP A 303 5.48 -9.14 -24.83
CA ASP A 303 5.27 -9.69 -23.50
C ASP A 303 4.52 -8.68 -22.61
N LEU A 304 3.37 -9.10 -22.11
CA LEU A 304 2.42 -8.22 -21.43
C LEU A 304 2.93 -7.75 -20.07
N TYR A 305 3.74 -8.56 -19.42
CA TYR A 305 4.07 -8.43 -17.99
C TYR A 305 5.50 -7.95 -17.73
N GLY A 306 6.41 -8.02 -18.71
CA GLY A 306 7.81 -7.63 -18.56
C GLY A 306 8.01 -6.11 -18.61
N GLY A 307 9.07 -5.64 -17.96
CA GLY A 307 9.44 -4.22 -17.90
C GLY A 307 10.39 -3.89 -16.76
N GLU A 308 10.69 -2.61 -16.59
CA GLU A 308 11.62 -2.12 -15.57
C GLU A 308 11.07 -2.29 -14.15
N LEU A 309 11.98 -2.63 -13.24
CA LEU A 309 11.77 -2.96 -11.84
C LEU A 309 10.76 -4.08 -11.62
N ASP A 310 11.10 -4.96 -10.71
CA ASP A 310 10.21 -6.00 -10.23
C ASP A 310 10.52 -6.25 -8.75
N GLY A 311 9.72 -7.03 -8.03
CA GLY A 311 10.00 -7.23 -6.61
C GLY A 311 9.04 -8.16 -5.91
N LEU A 312 9.24 -8.26 -4.60
CA LEU A 312 8.33 -8.97 -3.70
C LEU A 312 8.14 -8.12 -2.45
N LEU A 313 6.89 -7.96 -2.03
CA LEU A 313 6.56 -7.61 -0.65
C LEU A 313 6.18 -8.90 0.09
N TRP A 314 6.82 -9.10 1.23
CA TRP A 314 6.53 -10.13 2.20
C TRP A 314 6.07 -9.46 3.49
N ARG A 315 4.86 -9.78 3.93
CA ARG A 315 4.29 -9.22 5.14
C ARG A 315 4.02 -10.31 6.16
N VAL A 316 4.24 -9.95 7.42
CA VAL A 316 4.07 -10.79 8.60
C VAL A 316 3.03 -10.13 9.49
N THR A 317 1.94 -10.82 9.81
CA THR A 317 0.96 -10.36 10.80
C THR A 317 1.21 -11.09 12.11
N LEU A 318 1.41 -10.34 13.19
CA LEU A 318 1.89 -10.87 14.47
C LEU A 318 0.78 -11.11 15.49
N ASP A 319 0.96 -12.09 16.38
CA ASP A 319 0.23 -12.18 17.64
C ASP A 319 0.83 -11.26 18.72
N ARG A 320 0.25 -11.31 19.93
CA ARG A 320 0.70 -10.48 21.08
C ARG A 320 2.10 -10.86 21.58
N GLN A 321 2.57 -12.07 21.27
CA GLN A 321 3.89 -12.59 21.63
C GLN A 321 4.92 -12.39 20.49
N GLY A 322 4.52 -11.68 19.42
CA GLY A 322 5.37 -11.43 18.27
C GLY A 322 5.67 -12.68 17.44
N LYS A 323 4.85 -13.74 17.51
CA LYS A 323 4.89 -14.84 16.53
C LYS A 323 4.03 -14.48 15.32
N ALA A 324 4.37 -15.02 14.16
CA ALA A 324 3.54 -14.87 12.98
C ALA A 324 2.24 -15.66 13.14
N LEU A 325 1.10 -15.01 12.94
CA LEU A 325 -0.21 -15.64 12.75
C LEU A 325 -0.46 -15.96 11.27
N LEU A 326 0.07 -15.11 10.40
CA LEU A 326 -0.13 -15.14 8.97
C LEU A 326 1.06 -14.48 8.30
N TYR A 327 1.47 -15.05 7.17
CA TYR A 327 2.26 -14.34 6.19
C TYR A 327 1.45 -14.11 4.92
N ASP A 328 1.75 -13.04 4.21
CA ASP A 328 1.18 -12.79 2.90
C ASP A 328 2.14 -12.04 2.00
N SER A 329 1.98 -12.24 0.69
CA SER A 329 2.89 -11.68 -0.30
C SER A 329 2.18 -11.07 -1.48
N ILE A 330 2.73 -10.00 -2.02
CA ILE A 330 2.37 -9.43 -3.32
C ILE A 330 3.63 -9.06 -4.08
N HIS A 331 3.51 -8.89 -5.39
CA HIS A 331 4.47 -8.06 -6.12
C HIS A 331 4.22 -6.57 -5.84
N PRO A 332 5.22 -5.67 -5.94
CA PRO A 332 5.02 -4.23 -5.76
C PRO A 332 4.05 -3.57 -6.75
N CYS A 333 3.60 -4.29 -7.78
CA CYS A 333 2.50 -3.85 -8.63
C CYS A 333 1.10 -4.11 -8.04
N GLY A 334 1.00 -4.93 -6.98
CA GLY A 334 -0.23 -5.38 -6.34
C GLY A 334 -0.67 -6.81 -6.73
N CYS A 335 -0.01 -7.44 -7.71
CA CYS A 335 -0.42 -8.74 -8.22
C CYS A 335 -0.02 -9.92 -7.31
N TRP A 336 -0.64 -11.08 -7.56
CA TRP A 336 -0.35 -12.38 -6.95
C TRP A 336 -0.48 -12.44 -5.42
N HIS A 337 -1.47 -11.73 -4.87
CA HIS A 337 -1.73 -11.75 -3.45
C HIS A 337 -2.04 -13.18 -2.95
N SER A 338 -1.15 -13.69 -2.10
CA SER A 338 -1.18 -15.06 -1.60
C SER A 338 -0.97 -15.09 -0.08
N PHE A 339 -1.56 -16.09 0.58
CA PHE A 339 -1.52 -16.27 2.01
C PHE A 339 -0.75 -17.54 2.41
N TYR A 340 0.03 -17.44 3.48
CA TYR A 340 0.79 -18.56 4.03
C TYR A 340 0.60 -18.63 5.54
N LEU A 341 0.03 -19.72 6.02
CA LEU A 341 -0.31 -19.92 7.42
C LEU A 341 0.76 -20.79 8.08
N PRO A 342 1.44 -20.32 9.14
CA PRO A 342 2.25 -21.19 9.99
C PRO A 342 1.51 -22.45 10.45
N ALA A 343 2.26 -23.51 10.76
CA ALA A 343 1.70 -24.79 11.20
C ALA A 343 0.81 -24.63 12.45
N ASP A 344 1.23 -23.76 13.37
CA ASP A 344 0.55 -23.42 14.63
C ASP A 344 -0.45 -22.26 14.50
N SER A 345 -0.66 -21.73 13.29
CA SER A 345 -1.66 -20.67 13.07
C SER A 345 -3.08 -21.20 13.29
N PRO A 346 -3.88 -20.56 14.17
CA PRO A 346 -5.25 -20.97 14.44
C PRO A 346 -6.23 -20.59 13.32
N LEU A 347 -5.78 -19.75 12.36
CA LEU A 347 -6.64 -19.17 11.35
C LEU A 347 -7.14 -20.21 10.36
N GLN A 348 -8.38 -20.06 9.95
CA GLN A 348 -8.98 -20.84 8.87
C GLN A 348 -9.26 -19.95 7.67
N VAL A 349 -8.88 -20.43 6.48
CA VAL A 349 -9.11 -19.72 5.23
C VAL A 349 -10.58 -19.84 4.85
N ARG A 350 -11.17 -18.72 4.45
CA ARG A 350 -12.48 -18.62 3.82
C ARG A 350 -12.35 -17.88 2.50
N GLN A 351 -13.02 -18.35 1.46
CA GLN A 351 -13.07 -17.69 0.15
C GLN A 351 -14.50 -17.23 -0.12
N ASN A 352 -14.68 -15.95 -0.43
CA ASN A 352 -15.98 -15.37 -0.79
C ASN A 352 -16.13 -15.36 -2.32
N VAL A 353 -17.28 -15.80 -2.83
CA VAL A 353 -17.56 -15.92 -4.29
C VAL A 353 -17.57 -14.57 -5.01
N ASP A 354 -17.93 -13.50 -4.30
CA ASP A 354 -17.99 -12.15 -4.83
C ASP A 354 -16.64 -11.43 -4.81
N GLU A 355 -15.68 -11.99 -4.08
CA GLU A 355 -14.32 -11.48 -3.98
C GLU A 355 -13.37 -12.28 -4.89
N GLU A 356 -12.19 -11.72 -5.09
CA GLU A 356 -11.13 -12.45 -5.76
C GLU A 356 -10.57 -13.53 -4.85
N ALA A 357 -10.63 -14.79 -5.29
CA ALA A 357 -10.04 -15.88 -4.52
C ALA A 357 -8.54 -15.65 -4.30
N ARG A 358 -7.99 -16.17 -3.21
CA ARG A 358 -6.57 -16.07 -2.86
C ARG A 358 -5.93 -17.45 -2.77
N LEU A 359 -4.71 -17.59 -3.30
CA LEU A 359 -3.90 -18.78 -3.02
C LEU A 359 -3.61 -18.79 -1.52
N SER A 360 -3.87 -19.92 -0.86
CA SER A 360 -3.58 -20.09 0.56
C SER A 360 -2.88 -21.42 0.81
N GLN A 361 -1.78 -21.39 1.54
CA GLN A 361 -0.99 -22.58 1.86
C GLN A 361 -0.72 -22.66 3.36
N ARG A 362 -0.88 -23.84 3.96
CA ARG A 362 -0.39 -24.11 5.32
C ARG A 362 1.05 -24.59 5.25
N LEU A 363 1.89 -24.02 6.09
CA LEU A 363 3.33 -24.26 6.16
C LEU A 363 3.63 -25.38 7.17
N ALA A 364 4.78 -26.02 7.02
CA ALA A 364 5.22 -27.12 7.89
C ALA A 364 5.98 -26.64 9.15
N PHE A 365 6.13 -25.33 9.35
CA PHE A 365 6.87 -24.73 10.45
C PHE A 365 6.03 -23.71 11.22
N ALA A 366 6.39 -23.49 12.48
CA ALA A 366 5.67 -22.61 13.39
C ALA A 366 6.00 -21.11 13.17
N GLY A 367 5.12 -20.22 13.64
CA GLY A 367 5.19 -18.78 13.41
C GLY A 367 6.37 -18.06 14.07
N ASP A 368 7.21 -18.77 14.84
CA ASP A 368 8.45 -18.27 15.40
C ASP A 368 9.68 -18.54 14.54
N THR A 369 9.54 -19.32 13.47
CA THR A 369 10.62 -19.72 12.59
C THR A 369 10.69 -18.78 11.37
N PRO A 370 11.82 -18.11 11.12
CA PRO A 370 11.93 -17.20 9.98
C PRO A 370 11.83 -17.99 8.65
N PRO A 371 11.01 -17.55 7.69
CA PRO A 371 10.80 -18.30 6.45
C PRO A 371 12.03 -18.23 5.53
N THR A 372 12.18 -19.23 4.67
CA THR A 372 12.97 -19.18 3.43
C THR A 372 12.01 -19.05 2.26
N LEU A 373 12.15 -17.97 1.50
CA LEU A 373 11.34 -17.65 0.33
C LEU A 373 12.07 -18.10 -0.94
N TRP A 374 11.45 -18.95 -1.74
CA TRP A 374 11.98 -19.45 -3.00
C TRP A 374 11.33 -18.72 -4.17
N LEU A 375 12.11 -17.91 -4.90
CA LEU A 375 11.63 -17.10 -6.02
C LEU A 375 12.12 -17.68 -7.35
N SER A 376 11.20 -17.75 -8.32
CA SER A 376 11.53 -18.18 -9.68
C SER A 376 12.41 -17.16 -10.41
N THR A 377 13.18 -17.62 -11.39
CA THR A 377 13.93 -16.73 -12.30
C THR A 377 12.99 -15.96 -13.23
N GLY A 378 13.38 -14.74 -13.61
CA GLY A 378 12.71 -13.90 -14.59
C GLY A 378 11.46 -13.20 -14.05
N GLU A 379 10.47 -13.99 -13.63
CA GLU A 379 9.19 -13.47 -13.09
C GLU A 379 9.22 -13.18 -11.60
N HIS A 380 10.25 -13.66 -10.88
CA HIS A 380 10.40 -13.48 -9.44
C HIS A 380 9.15 -13.85 -8.63
N ARG A 381 8.38 -14.83 -9.10
CA ARG A 381 7.20 -15.32 -8.40
C ARG A 381 7.65 -16.11 -7.19
N LEU A 382 6.96 -15.90 -6.06
CA LEU A 382 7.12 -16.75 -4.89
C LEU A 382 6.62 -18.16 -5.22
N HIS A 383 7.56 -19.07 -5.43
CA HIS A 383 7.32 -20.42 -5.88
C HIS A 383 7.13 -21.40 -4.71
N TRP A 384 7.89 -21.21 -3.61
CA TRP A 384 7.81 -22.06 -2.44
C TRP A 384 8.20 -21.31 -1.16
N VAL A 385 7.67 -21.75 -0.02
CA VAL A 385 8.00 -21.23 1.31
C VAL A 385 8.25 -22.41 2.26
N ASP A 386 9.42 -22.42 2.91
CA ASP A 386 9.78 -23.41 3.91
C ASP A 386 10.71 -22.81 4.97
N ALA A 387 11.31 -23.64 5.81
CA ALA A 387 12.31 -23.23 6.80
C ALA A 387 13.73 -23.76 6.48
N ARG A 388 13.94 -24.33 5.29
CA ARG A 388 15.23 -24.95 4.92
C ARG A 388 16.28 -23.86 4.74
N ARG A 389 17.47 -24.08 5.29
CA ARG A 389 18.62 -23.20 5.07
C ARG A 389 19.56 -23.83 4.05
N SER A 390 20.17 -22.96 3.25
CA SER A 390 21.16 -23.35 2.25
C SER A 390 22.40 -23.93 2.92
N ALA A 391 22.92 -25.04 2.40
CA ALA A 391 24.31 -25.43 2.66
C ALA A 391 25.30 -24.63 1.80
N TYR A 392 24.84 -24.03 0.70
CA TYR A 392 25.64 -23.17 -0.17
C TYR A 392 25.86 -21.77 0.43
N PRO A 393 26.97 -21.10 0.09
CA PRO A 393 27.23 -19.73 0.52
C PRO A 393 26.07 -18.78 0.24
N ALA A 394 25.79 -17.91 1.21
CA ALA A 394 24.74 -16.90 1.10
C ALA A 394 25.33 -15.49 1.09
N LEU A 395 24.82 -14.64 0.23
CA LEU A 395 25.07 -13.21 0.27
C LEU A 395 24.28 -12.59 1.42
N SER A 396 24.87 -11.65 2.13
CA SER A 396 24.14 -10.93 3.17
C SER A 396 23.37 -9.76 2.56
N TYR A 397 22.21 -9.40 3.13
CA TYR A 397 21.50 -8.15 2.82
C TYR A 397 21.36 -7.28 4.06
N GLN A 398 21.30 -5.96 3.84
CA GLN A 398 20.99 -4.97 4.87
C GLN A 398 19.50 -4.69 4.92
N ARG A 399 18.93 -4.61 6.13
CA ARG A 399 17.59 -4.05 6.32
C ARG A 399 17.67 -2.53 6.37
N VAL A 400 16.80 -1.84 5.65
CA VAL A 400 16.74 -0.37 5.61
C VAL A 400 15.29 0.11 5.66
N ALA A 401 15.03 1.30 6.18
CA ALA A 401 13.67 1.85 6.20
C ALA A 401 13.13 2.05 4.77
N LEU A 402 11.87 1.66 4.54
CA LEU A 402 11.19 1.79 3.25
C LEU A 402 11.15 3.24 2.74
N ASP A 403 11.07 4.21 3.67
CA ASP A 403 11.05 5.64 3.36
C ASP A 403 12.30 6.14 2.64
N GLN A 404 13.41 5.39 2.65
CA GLN A 404 14.58 5.74 1.83
C GLN A 404 14.22 5.81 0.34
N LEU A 405 13.28 4.99 -0.13
CA LEU A 405 12.80 5.02 -1.52
C LEU A 405 12.03 6.31 -1.85
N ARG A 406 11.47 6.99 -0.86
CA ARG A 406 10.73 8.25 -1.02
C ARG A 406 11.66 9.48 -1.06
N GLY A 407 12.97 9.27 -0.92
CA GLY A 407 13.96 10.33 -1.03
C GLY A 407 15.34 9.79 -1.38
N LEU A 408 15.50 9.20 -2.55
CA LEU A 408 16.81 8.75 -3.02
C LEU A 408 17.72 9.96 -3.32
N PRO A 409 19.05 9.83 -3.14
CA PRO A 409 20.00 10.84 -3.62
C PRO A 409 19.80 11.11 -5.12
N HIS A 410 19.83 12.38 -5.51
CA HIS A 410 19.63 12.83 -6.89
C HIS A 410 20.53 14.06 -7.17
N PRO A 411 20.99 14.31 -8.40
CA PRO A 411 21.85 15.46 -8.71
C PRO A 411 21.29 16.83 -8.27
N GLN A 412 19.96 16.94 -8.23
CA GLN A 412 19.25 18.15 -7.80
C GLN A 412 18.84 18.12 -6.31
N GLY A 413 19.33 17.16 -5.52
CA GLY A 413 19.03 17.00 -4.10
C GLY A 413 18.53 15.61 -3.75
N ARG A 414 17.25 15.49 -3.38
CA ARG A 414 16.59 14.20 -3.13
C ARG A 414 15.41 14.06 -4.06
N ARG A 415 15.09 12.83 -4.44
CA ARG A 415 13.96 12.53 -5.32
C ARG A 415 13.30 11.22 -4.90
N SER A 416 11.98 11.22 -4.82
CA SER A 416 11.23 9.98 -4.61
C SER A 416 11.39 9.06 -5.82
N LEU A 417 11.42 7.74 -5.57
CA LEU A 417 11.26 6.72 -6.62
C LEU A 417 9.86 6.80 -7.25
N TYR A 418 8.88 7.21 -6.45
CA TYR A 418 7.47 7.27 -6.81
C TYR A 418 7.08 8.68 -7.29
N ALA A 419 6.22 8.74 -8.30
CA ALA A 419 5.54 9.95 -8.72
C ALA A 419 4.38 10.31 -7.78
N SER A 420 3.73 11.45 -8.03
CA SER A 420 2.66 11.97 -7.17
C SER A 420 1.37 11.15 -7.16
N ASP A 421 1.21 10.22 -8.10
CA ASP A 421 0.14 9.22 -8.13
C ASP A 421 0.51 7.93 -7.36
N GLY A 422 1.74 7.84 -6.85
CA GLY A 422 2.27 6.68 -6.15
C GLY A 422 2.78 5.57 -7.06
N LEU A 423 2.90 5.79 -8.37
CA LEU A 423 3.49 4.84 -9.31
C LEU A 423 4.99 5.12 -9.51
N VAL A 424 5.76 4.10 -9.87
CA VAL A 424 7.14 4.27 -10.32
C VAL A 424 7.15 4.53 -11.83
N PRO A 425 7.55 5.73 -12.30
CA PRO A 425 7.51 6.07 -13.73
C PRO A 425 8.34 5.09 -14.57
N GLY A 426 7.86 4.66 -15.74
CA GLY A 426 8.60 3.73 -16.61
C GLY A 426 8.53 2.25 -16.19
N SER A 427 7.88 1.94 -15.06
CA SER A 427 7.61 0.55 -14.65
C SER A 427 6.31 -0.01 -15.24
N GLU A 428 5.62 0.74 -16.09
CA GLU A 428 4.32 0.34 -16.59
C GLU A 428 4.41 -0.89 -17.48
N ARG A 429 3.37 -1.74 -17.41
CA ARG A 429 3.30 -3.00 -18.16
C ARG A 429 2.26 -2.89 -19.27
N LEU A 430 2.41 -3.68 -20.33
CA LEU A 430 1.46 -3.68 -21.45
C LEU A 430 0.10 -4.26 -21.03
N GLU A 431 0.06 -5.11 -20.00
CA GLU A 431 -1.19 -5.62 -19.43
C GLU A 431 -2.17 -4.51 -19.01
N ARG A 432 -1.70 -3.28 -18.77
CA ARG A 432 -2.57 -2.13 -18.47
C ARG A 432 -3.61 -1.87 -19.54
N TRP A 433 -3.34 -2.23 -20.79
CA TRP A 433 -4.27 -2.07 -21.92
C TRP A 433 -5.27 -3.22 -22.05
N LEU A 434 -5.01 -4.35 -21.40
CA LEU A 434 -5.91 -5.50 -21.35
C LEU A 434 -6.78 -5.48 -20.09
N LEU A 435 -6.17 -5.12 -18.95
CA LEU A 435 -6.78 -5.21 -17.63
C LEU A 435 -7.42 -3.89 -17.16
N TRP A 436 -7.40 -2.82 -17.97
CA TRP A 436 -8.07 -1.55 -17.62
C TRP A 436 -9.57 -1.68 -17.26
N PRO A 437 -10.36 -2.64 -17.81
CA PRO A 437 -11.76 -2.80 -17.41
C PRO A 437 -11.93 -3.20 -15.95
N SER A 438 -10.89 -3.74 -15.29
CA SER A 438 -10.91 -4.00 -13.84
C SER A 438 -11.00 -2.72 -13.01
N GLY A 439 -10.75 -1.56 -13.61
CA GLY A 439 -10.67 -0.27 -12.95
C GLY A 439 -9.34 0.01 -12.27
N VAL A 440 -8.47 -0.97 -12.07
CA VAL A 440 -7.14 -0.75 -11.46
C VAL A 440 -6.36 0.29 -12.29
N VAL A 441 -5.80 1.30 -11.63
CA VAL A 441 -4.99 2.33 -12.31
C VAL A 441 -3.65 1.74 -12.74
N SER A 442 -3.37 1.67 -14.05
CA SER A 442 -2.11 1.16 -14.62
C SER A 442 -1.70 -0.21 -14.05
N PRO A 443 -2.46 -1.31 -14.31
CA PRO A 443 -2.09 -2.66 -13.93
C PRO A 443 -0.64 -2.99 -14.29
N GLY A 444 0.06 -3.65 -13.36
CA GLY A 444 1.47 -4.02 -13.52
C GLY A 444 2.50 -2.95 -13.18
N ALA A 445 2.13 -1.67 -13.09
CA ALA A 445 3.07 -0.63 -12.65
C ALA A 445 3.42 -0.79 -11.15
N MET A 446 4.68 -0.58 -10.80
CA MET A 446 5.19 -0.69 -9.43
C MET A 446 4.70 0.50 -8.58
N ARG A 447 4.43 0.26 -7.29
CA ARG A 447 3.68 1.19 -6.46
C ARG A 447 4.34 1.50 -5.12
N GLN A 448 3.99 2.67 -4.61
CA GLN A 448 4.26 3.10 -3.24
C GLN A 448 3.38 2.33 -2.25
N TRP A 449 3.87 2.15 -1.02
CA TRP A 449 3.05 1.67 0.09
C TRP A 449 1.75 2.50 0.22
N GLY A 450 0.64 1.83 0.53
CA GLY A 450 -0.68 2.46 0.56
C GLY A 450 -1.41 2.58 -0.78
N ARG A 451 -0.83 2.14 -1.90
CA ARG A 451 -1.43 2.27 -3.25
C ARG A 451 -1.68 0.94 -3.98
N HIS A 452 -1.45 -0.17 -3.29
CA HIS A 452 -1.51 -1.52 -3.88
C HIS A 452 -2.95 -2.02 -3.96
N ALA A 453 -3.61 -1.80 -5.11
CA ALA A 453 -4.80 -2.55 -5.47
C ALA A 453 -4.41 -4.01 -5.74
N THR A 454 -5.01 -4.95 -5.01
CA THR A 454 -4.63 -6.37 -5.05
C THR A 454 -5.65 -7.29 -5.70
N ALA A 455 -6.75 -6.76 -6.24
CA ALA A 455 -7.80 -7.55 -6.87
C ALA A 455 -8.21 -6.96 -8.23
N PHE A 456 -8.41 -7.83 -9.21
CA PHE A 456 -9.16 -7.52 -10.42
C PHE A 456 -10.65 -7.83 -10.25
N ILE A 457 -10.99 -8.73 -9.32
CA ILE A 457 -12.38 -9.07 -8.96
C ILE A 457 -12.78 -8.37 -7.65
N GLY A 458 -13.80 -7.51 -7.69
CA GLY A 458 -14.22 -6.73 -6.53
C GLY A 458 -13.27 -5.57 -6.25
N ARG A 459 -13.02 -5.24 -4.98
CA ARG A 459 -12.02 -4.25 -4.55
C ARG A 459 -11.26 -4.78 -3.36
N ALA A 460 -9.94 -4.63 -3.39
CA ALA A 460 -9.06 -4.95 -2.30
C ALA A 460 -7.80 -4.08 -2.38
N HIS A 461 -7.28 -3.72 -1.21
CA HIS A 461 -6.06 -2.95 -1.02
C HIS A 461 -5.17 -3.66 -0.03
N PHE A 462 -3.87 -3.75 -0.31
CA PHE A 462 -2.95 -4.50 0.55
C PHE A 462 -2.87 -3.92 1.96
N ASP A 463 -2.94 -2.59 2.10
CA ASP A 463 -2.90 -1.83 3.36
C ASP A 463 -4.28 -1.63 4.01
N ASP A 464 -5.36 -2.20 3.44
CA ASP A 464 -6.67 -2.15 4.07
C ASP A 464 -6.65 -2.97 5.38
N PRO A 465 -6.90 -2.34 6.55
CA PRO A 465 -6.85 -3.04 7.81
C PRO A 465 -7.89 -4.15 7.91
N HIS A 466 -9.01 -4.08 7.19
CA HIS A 466 -10.07 -5.09 7.23
C HIS A 466 -9.88 -6.21 6.20
N LEU A 467 -8.84 -6.14 5.36
CA LEU A 467 -8.63 -7.12 4.28
C LEU A 467 -8.58 -8.54 4.82
N LEU A 468 -7.81 -8.78 5.88
CA LEU A 468 -7.61 -10.13 6.42
C LEU A 468 -8.89 -10.73 7.00
N GLY A 469 -9.73 -9.92 7.66
CA GLY A 469 -11.03 -10.38 8.20
C GLY A 469 -12.02 -10.86 7.12
N ARG A 470 -11.79 -10.54 5.85
CA ARG A 470 -12.60 -11.07 4.74
C ARG A 470 -12.25 -12.53 4.43
N TYR A 471 -10.98 -12.89 4.54
CA TYR A 471 -10.43 -14.21 4.16
C TYR A 471 -10.17 -15.17 5.32
N PHE A 472 -10.26 -14.70 6.57
CA PHE A 472 -9.93 -15.52 7.73
C PHE A 472 -11.01 -15.43 8.82
N GLN A 473 -11.16 -16.54 9.53
CA GLN A 473 -11.95 -16.67 10.76
C GLN A 473 -11.12 -17.35 11.85
#